data_AF-A0A081AWE3-F1
#
_entry.id   AF-A0A081AWE3-F1
#
_cell.length_a   1.000
_cell.length_b   1.000
_cell.length_c   1.000
_cell.angle_alpha   90.00
_cell.angle_beta   90.00
_cell.angle_gamma   90.00
#
_symmetry.space_group_name_H-M   'P 1'
#
loop_
_entity.id
_entity.type
_entity.pdbx_description
1 polymer ?
#
loop_
_entity_poly.entity_id
_entity_poly.type
_entity_poly.pdbx_seq_one_letter_code
_entity_poly.pdbx_strand_id
1 'polypeptide(L)'
;MNAQKSPDNEPSEEHLRPGSHAPEIHDTNVKHTTAVDSWSVGYLLRGMDKLWGDGGERTAFRKALMKEDPSQRPTAMDALQKLEELKKISFPQKRALEE
;
A
#
# COMPACT_ATOMS: atom_id res chain seq x y z
N MET A 1 28.17 -22.90 -4.94
CA MET A 1 27.10 -21.89 -4.78
C MET A 1 26.74 -21.86 -3.30
N ASN A 2 27.13 -20.82 -2.56
CA ASN A 2 26.75 -20.65 -1.16
C ASN A 2 25.51 -19.78 -1.13
N ALA A 3 24.33 -20.39 -1.13
CA ALA A 3 23.12 -19.69 -0.71
C ALA A 3 23.33 -19.29 0.76
N GLN A 4 23.27 -17.99 1.05
CA GLN A 4 23.28 -17.51 2.43
C GLN A 4 22.12 -18.21 3.16
N LYS A 5 22.45 -18.93 4.23
CA LYS A 5 21.47 -19.60 5.08
C LYS A 5 20.57 -18.49 5.64
N SER A 6 19.25 -18.63 5.45
CA SER A 6 18.27 -17.71 6.03
C SER A 6 18.57 -17.53 7.53
N PRO A 7 18.42 -16.33 8.09
CA PRO A 7 18.50 -16.17 9.53
C PRO A 7 17.31 -16.90 10.15
N ASP A 8 17.48 -18.20 10.43
CA ASP A 8 16.47 -19.09 11.02
C ASP A 8 16.15 -18.72 12.48
N ASN A 9 16.74 -17.64 13.01
CA ASN A 9 16.81 -17.36 14.44
C ASN A 9 16.66 -15.88 14.82
N GLU A 10 16.24 -15.01 13.89
CA GLU A 10 15.69 -13.71 14.32
C GLU A 10 14.27 -13.95 14.85
N PRO A 11 13.90 -13.42 16.03
CA PRO A 11 12.53 -13.52 16.50
C PRO A 11 11.63 -12.92 15.44
N SER A 12 10.69 -13.71 14.92
CA SER A 12 9.75 -13.32 13.85
C SER A 12 9.04 -11.98 14.14
N GLU A 13 8.95 -11.63 15.43
CA GLU A 13 8.37 -10.41 15.95
C GLU A 13 9.17 -9.14 15.62
N GLU A 14 10.50 -9.20 15.44
CA GLU A 14 11.33 -8.01 15.23
C GLU A 14 11.19 -7.44 13.80
N HIS A 15 10.85 -8.30 12.84
CA HIS A 15 10.49 -7.91 11.47
C HIS A 15 9.07 -7.33 11.39
N LEU A 16 8.15 -7.78 12.25
CA LEU A 16 6.75 -7.32 12.29
C LEU A 16 6.59 -6.13 13.24
N ARG A 17 7.23 -5.01 12.91
CA ARG A 17 7.12 -3.80 13.75
C ARG A 17 5.69 -3.21 13.67
N PRO A 18 5.08 -2.83 14.81
CA PRO A 18 3.79 -2.14 14.82
C PRO A 18 3.81 -0.87 13.97
N GLY A 19 2.74 -0.63 13.21
CA GLY A 19 2.62 0.53 12.32
C GLY A 19 3.41 0.44 11.01
N SER A 20 4.15 -0.67 10.79
CA SER A 20 4.77 -1.04 9.52
C SER A 20 4.02 -2.15 8.76
N HIS A 21 3.03 -2.76 9.40
CA HIS A 21 2.20 -3.83 8.86
C HIS A 21 0.72 -3.54 9.13
N ALA A 22 -0.17 -4.24 8.40
CA ALA A 22 -1.59 -4.20 8.67
C ALA A 22 -1.86 -4.61 10.13
N PRO A 23 -2.74 -3.92 10.87
CA PRO A 23 -2.90 -4.13 12.30
C PRO A 23 -3.29 -5.57 12.65
N GLU A 24 -4.09 -6.22 11.80
CA GLU A 24 -4.52 -7.60 12.00
C GLU A 24 -3.39 -8.62 11.94
N ILE A 25 -2.22 -8.30 11.35
CA ILE A 25 -1.06 -9.21 11.31
C ILE A 25 -0.60 -9.60 12.72
N HIS A 26 -0.84 -8.75 13.71
CA HIS A 26 -0.50 -9.01 15.11
C HIS A 26 -1.57 -9.83 15.85
N ASP A 27 -2.75 -10.04 15.27
CA ASP A 27 -3.79 -10.87 15.87
C ASP A 27 -3.63 -12.33 15.43
N THR A 28 -3.17 -13.18 16.34
CA THR A 28 -2.99 -14.61 16.11
C THR A 28 -4.31 -15.39 16.04
N ASN A 29 -5.43 -14.78 16.44
CA ASN A 29 -6.74 -15.44 16.45
C ASN A 29 -7.51 -15.24 15.15
N VAL A 30 -7.00 -14.41 14.23
CA VAL A 30 -7.66 -14.07 12.98
C VAL A 30 -6.84 -14.59 11.81
N LYS A 31 -7.51 -15.24 10.86
CA LYS A 31 -6.89 -15.54 9.55
C LYS A 31 -6.84 -14.26 8.73
N HIS A 32 -5.64 -13.88 8.31
CA HIS A 32 -5.46 -12.71 7.45
C HIS A 32 -5.95 -13.01 6.03
N THR A 33 -6.32 -11.95 5.33
CA THR A 33 -6.74 -12.00 3.92
C THR A 33 -5.75 -11.21 3.07
N THR A 34 -5.93 -11.21 1.75
CA THR A 34 -5.16 -10.37 0.82
C THR A 34 -5.32 -8.86 1.08
N ALA A 35 -6.22 -8.45 1.97
CA ALA A 35 -6.37 -7.05 2.39
C ALA A 35 -5.13 -6.50 3.12
N VAL A 36 -4.24 -7.35 3.65
CA VAL A 36 -2.94 -6.93 4.20
C VAL A 36 -2.02 -6.36 3.12
N ASP A 37 -2.15 -6.83 1.88
CA ASP A 37 -1.37 -6.33 0.74
C ASP A 37 -1.83 -4.92 0.36
N SER A 38 -3.15 -4.67 0.34
CA SER A 38 -3.71 -3.33 0.14
C SER A 38 -3.19 -2.33 1.18
N TRP A 39 -3.14 -2.73 2.46
CA TRP A 39 -2.58 -1.90 3.53
C TRP A 39 -1.09 -1.62 3.29
N SER A 40 -0.33 -2.64 2.90
CA SER A 40 1.12 -2.55 2.64
C SER A 40 1.42 -1.58 1.49
N VAL A 41 0.61 -1.57 0.43
CA VAL A 41 0.69 -0.56 -0.63
C VAL A 41 0.45 0.84 -0.08
N GLY A 42 -0.55 1.02 0.79
CA GLY A 42 -0.79 2.29 1.47
C GLY A 42 0.40 2.77 2.30
N TYR A 43 1.06 1.85 3.00
CA TYR A 43 2.29 2.13 3.75
C TYR A 43 3.45 2.56 2.84
N LEU A 44 3.65 1.89 1.71
CA LEU A 44 4.65 2.31 0.71
C LEU A 44 4.38 3.72 0.21
N LEU A 45 3.12 4.03 -0.14
CA LEU A 45 2.72 5.37 -0.57
C LEU A 45 2.95 6.42 0.52
N ARG A 46 2.72 6.11 1.80
CA ARG A 46 3.04 6.99 2.93
C ARG A 46 4.52 7.37 2.95
N GLY A 47 5.42 6.43 2.67
CA GLY A 47 6.86 6.69 2.57
C GLY A 47 7.23 7.59 1.38
N MET A 48 6.37 7.64 0.36
CA MET A 48 6.54 8.43 -0.85
C MET A 48 5.83 9.79 -0.81
N ASP A 49 5.17 10.18 0.28
CA ASP A 49 4.34 11.41 0.35
C ASP A 49 5.05 12.66 -0.23
N LYS A 50 6.36 12.81 0.01
CA LYS A 50 7.16 13.92 -0.52
C LYS A 50 7.29 13.93 -2.05
N LEU A 51 7.28 12.77 -2.69
CA LEU A 51 7.42 12.58 -4.15
C LEU A 51 6.07 12.45 -4.85
N TRP A 52 5.11 11.82 -4.17
CA TRP A 52 3.77 11.57 -4.66
C TRP A 52 2.88 12.81 -4.59
N GLY A 53 3.25 13.80 -3.78
CA GLY A 53 2.50 15.04 -3.55
C GLY A 53 1.36 14.82 -2.55
N ASP A 54 1.09 15.84 -1.73
CA ASP A 54 0.22 15.76 -0.55
C ASP A 54 -1.25 16.15 -0.81
N GLY A 55 -1.59 16.53 -2.05
CA GLY A 55 -2.89 17.14 -2.36
C GLY A 55 -4.05 16.14 -2.49
N GLY A 56 -5.05 16.29 -1.62
CA GLY A 56 -6.43 15.86 -1.84
C GLY A 56 -6.64 14.37 -2.07
N GLU A 57 -6.98 13.99 -3.31
CA GLU A 57 -7.40 12.62 -3.64
C GLU A 57 -6.32 11.57 -3.40
N ARG A 58 -5.03 11.92 -3.55
CA ARG A 58 -3.92 10.98 -3.29
C ARG A 58 -3.83 10.62 -1.80
N THR A 59 -4.00 11.60 -0.93
CA THR A 59 -4.09 11.39 0.52
C THR A 59 -5.33 10.58 0.89
N ALA A 60 -6.48 10.86 0.26
CA ALA A 60 -7.71 10.09 0.48
C ALA A 60 -7.55 8.62 0.03
N PHE A 61 -6.95 8.39 -1.13
CA PHE A 61 -6.67 7.05 -1.65
C PHE A 61 -5.76 6.24 -0.72
N ARG A 62 -4.64 6.85 -0.28
CA ARG A 62 -3.75 6.22 0.71
C ARG A 62 -4.48 5.89 2.00
N LYS A 63 -5.31 6.80 2.53
CA LYS A 63 -6.10 6.55 3.74
C LYS A 63 -7.10 5.41 3.56
N ALA A 64 -7.70 5.27 2.38
CA ALA A 64 -8.61 4.16 2.08
C ALA A 64 -7.89 2.80 2.10
N LEU A 65 -6.67 2.74 1.56
CA LEU A 65 -5.82 1.54 1.60
C LEU A 65 -5.44 1.13 3.04
N MET A 66 -5.25 2.11 3.92
CA MET A 66 -4.75 1.90 5.29
C MET A 66 -5.84 1.88 6.37
N LYS A 67 -7.11 1.64 6.01
CA LYS A 67 -8.17 1.51 7.03
C LYS A 67 -7.90 0.35 7.98
N GLU A 68 -8.23 0.52 9.26
CA GLU A 68 -8.02 -0.53 10.27
C GLU A 68 -8.83 -1.78 9.95
N ASP A 69 -10.13 -1.63 9.65
CA ASP A 69 -11.00 -2.72 9.22
C ASP A 69 -10.62 -3.20 7.80
N PRO A 70 -10.17 -4.46 7.63
CA PRO A 70 -9.78 -5.02 6.34
C PRO A 70 -10.91 -5.04 5.31
N SER A 71 -12.17 -5.17 5.76
CA SER A 71 -13.34 -5.22 4.87
C SER A 71 -13.65 -3.87 4.21
N GLN A 72 -13.10 -2.79 4.76
CA GLN A 72 -13.31 -1.43 4.24
C GLN A 72 -12.20 -0.97 3.29
N ARG A 73 -11.14 -1.77 3.14
CA ARG A 73 -10.04 -1.48 2.21
C ARG A 73 -10.50 -1.84 0.79
N PRO A 74 -10.07 -1.07 -0.24
CA PRO A 74 -10.32 -1.45 -1.62
C PRO A 74 -9.61 -2.77 -1.95
N THR A 75 -10.16 -3.52 -2.89
CA THR A 75 -9.46 -4.66 -3.48
C THR A 75 -8.26 -4.18 -4.30
N ALA A 76 -7.35 -5.08 -4.66
CA ALA A 76 -6.22 -4.74 -5.52
C ALA A 76 -6.68 -4.18 -6.89
N MET A 77 -7.78 -4.68 -7.44
CA MET A 77 -8.35 -4.19 -8.69
C MET A 77 -8.91 -2.76 -8.54
N ASP A 78 -9.70 -2.51 -7.50
CA ASP A 78 -10.25 -1.18 -7.23
C ASP A 78 -9.13 -0.16 -6.98
N ALA A 79 -8.09 -0.59 -6.25
CA ALA A 79 -6.92 0.23 -5.96
C ALA A 79 -6.14 0.58 -7.24
N LEU A 80 -5.96 -0.38 -8.15
CA LEU A 80 -5.33 -0.15 -9.44
C LEU A 80 -6.15 0.82 -10.29
N GLN A 81 -7.46 0.61 -10.37
CA GLN A 81 -8.35 1.51 -11.11
C GLN A 81 -8.25 2.95 -10.59
N LYS A 82 -8.32 3.15 -9.27
CA LYS A 82 -8.20 4.49 -8.68
C LYS A 82 -6.81 5.09 -8.93
N LEU A 83 -5.76 4.29 -8.89
CA LEU A 83 -4.40 4.74 -9.21
C LEU A 83 -4.29 5.26 -10.66
N GLU A 84 -4.91 4.57 -11.61
CA GLU A 84 -4.96 5.01 -13.02
C GLU A 84 -5.74 6.31 -13.20
N GLU A 85 -6.83 6.53 -12.46
CA GLU A 85 -7.54 7.81 -12.43
C GLU A 85 -6.64 8.94 -11.91
N LEU A 86 -5.93 8.70 -10.81
CA LEU A 86 -5.01 9.67 -10.21
C LEU A 86 -3.84 10.03 -11.13
N LYS A 87 -3.37 9.09 -11.96
CA LYS A 87 -2.34 9.37 -12.98
C LYS A 87 -2.86 10.35 -14.05
N LYS A 88 -4.10 10.18 -14.51
CA LYS A 88 -4.73 11.06 -15.52
C LYS A 88 -4.97 12.48 -15.00
N ILE A 89 -5.20 12.64 -13.71
CA ILE A 89 -5.37 13.96 -13.08
C ILE A 89 -4.04 14.73 -13.05
N SER A 90 -2.93 14.04 -12.81
CA SER A 90 -1.61 14.68 -12.65
C SER A 90 -0.84 14.93 -13.95
N PHE A 91 -1.26 14.30 -15.03
CA PHE A 91 -0.86 14.66 -16.38
C PHE A 91 -2.14 14.83 -17.18
N PRO A 92 -2.67 16.06 -17.39
CA PRO A 92 -3.58 16.25 -18.51
C PRO A 92 -2.82 15.71 -19.71
N GLN A 93 -3.33 14.62 -20.31
CA GLN A 93 -2.77 14.04 -21.51
C GLN A 93 -2.41 15.22 -22.40
N LYS A 94 -1.13 15.35 -22.79
CA LYS A 94 -0.74 16.27 -23.86
C LYS A 94 -1.66 15.92 -25.02
N ARG A 95 -2.73 16.70 -25.19
CA ARG A 95 -3.59 16.59 -26.35
C ARG A 95 -2.65 16.76 -27.52
N ALA A 96 -2.80 15.87 -28.50
CA ALA A 96 -2.24 15.99 -29.82
C ALA A 96 -2.25 17.47 -30.25
N LEU A 97 -1.08 18.09 -30.16
CA LEU A 97 -0.71 19.28 -30.89
C LEU A 97 0.23 18.77 -31.99
N GLU A 98 -0.36 18.02 -32.91
CA GLU A 98 0.18 17.83 -34.25
C GLU A 98 -0.89 18.40 -35.17
N GLU A 99 -0.81 19.71 -35.39
CA GLU A 99 -1.29 20.36 -36.61
C GLU A 99 -0.20 20.23 -37.68
#